data_AF-A0A173ME80-F1
#
_entry.id   AF-A0A173ME80-F1
#
_cell.length_a   1.000
_cell.length_b   1.000
_cell.length_c   1.000
_cell.angle_alpha   90.00
_cell.angle_beta   90.00
_cell.angle_gamma   90.00
#
_symmetry.space_group_name_H-M   'P 1'
#
loop_
_entity.id
_entity.type
_entity.pdbx_description
1 polymer ?
#
loop_
_entity_poly.entity_id
_entity_poly.type
_entity_poly.pdbx_seq_one_letter_code
_entity_poly.pdbx_strand_id
1 'polypeptide(L)'
;MNQPLTKATWLAVAWLSLAACNAPDSRNSDNQKSLAATTGIDVVVISEAEKITHATATLLHTKKPLADTIHHNAPIYLPGISLLVDGEKSAELIDTLNSWLQQQHCMAFISEDHYRGDHKKKITIVRTADKYDIVRMQETCSEVDSCCTDSLIVRLKQLELKYTVDFIAVARDWMIVRPHGNITDWHDYARETLKVCPLSEEEPEDIEALAVSLQEEKGKITLWWE
;
A
#
# COMPACT_ATOMS: atom_id res chain seq x y z
N MET A 1 -13.02 79.62 -30.95
CA MET A 1 -12.24 79.97 -29.74
C MET A 1 -12.91 79.32 -28.54
N ASN A 2 -12.09 78.73 -27.67
CA ASN A 2 -12.35 78.23 -26.32
C ASN A 2 -13.02 76.84 -26.16
N GLN A 3 -12.15 75.83 -26.02
CA GLN A 3 -12.31 74.65 -25.12
C GLN A 3 -12.23 75.08 -23.63
N PRO A 4 -12.32 74.20 -22.60
CA PRO A 4 -12.88 72.83 -22.46
C PRO A 4 -13.77 72.69 -21.18
N LEU A 5 -14.35 71.51 -20.90
CA LEU A 5 -14.14 70.86 -19.59
C LEU A 5 -14.54 69.38 -19.60
N THR A 6 -13.56 68.58 -19.19
CA THR A 6 -13.48 67.13 -19.10
C THR A 6 -14.41 66.53 -18.04
N LYS A 7 -15.09 65.41 -18.38
CA LYS A 7 -15.61 64.46 -17.40
C LYS A 7 -14.91 63.12 -17.59
N ALA A 8 -13.81 62.95 -16.85
CA ALA A 8 -13.16 61.67 -16.66
C ALA A 8 -13.83 61.00 -15.44
N THR A 9 -14.72 60.05 -15.69
CA THR A 9 -15.29 59.22 -14.62
C THR A 9 -14.40 58.00 -14.46
N TRP A 10 -13.54 58.04 -13.44
CA TRP A 10 -12.76 56.89 -12.99
C TRP A 10 -13.67 55.92 -12.24
N LEU A 11 -13.95 54.76 -12.85
CA LEU A 11 -14.46 53.59 -12.15
C LEU A 11 -13.27 52.70 -11.78
N ALA A 12 -12.69 52.95 -10.61
CA ALA A 12 -11.74 52.04 -10.00
C ALA A 12 -12.51 50.85 -9.43
N VAL A 13 -12.60 49.75 -10.20
CA VAL A 13 -13.04 48.46 -9.67
C VAL A 13 -11.90 47.90 -8.85
N ALA A 14 -12.01 48.00 -7.53
CA ALA A 14 -11.13 47.35 -6.58
C ALA A 14 -11.35 45.83 -6.67
N TRP A 15 -10.56 45.16 -7.51
CA TRP A 15 -10.32 43.72 -7.39
C TRP A 15 -9.43 43.49 -6.18
N LEU A 16 -10.03 43.36 -5.01
CA LEU A 16 -9.41 42.70 -3.86
C LEU A 16 -9.36 41.21 -4.18
N SER A 17 -8.35 40.82 -4.95
CA SER A 17 -7.89 39.43 -5.00
C SER A 17 -7.45 39.04 -3.61
N LEU A 18 -8.37 38.38 -2.88
CA LEU A 18 -8.06 37.58 -1.70
C LEU A 18 -7.15 36.42 -2.15
N ALA A 19 -5.87 36.71 -2.33
CA ALA A 19 -4.84 35.70 -2.20
C ALA A 19 -4.79 35.34 -0.71
N ALA A 20 -5.71 34.48 -0.29
CA ALA A 20 -5.55 33.71 0.92
C ALA A 20 -4.32 32.82 0.71
N CYS A 21 -3.16 33.35 1.09
CA CYS A 21 -1.97 32.56 1.29
C CYS A 21 -2.30 31.60 2.43
N ASN A 22 -2.77 30.40 2.09
CA ASN A 22 -2.72 29.27 3.01
C ASN A 22 -1.24 29.04 3.28
N ALA A 23 -0.72 29.63 4.37
CA ALA A 23 0.59 29.28 4.87
C ALA A 23 0.58 27.76 5.08
N PRO A 24 1.53 27.01 4.48
CA PRO A 24 1.60 25.58 4.70
C PRO A 24 1.71 25.33 6.21
N ASP A 25 0.87 24.43 6.74
CA ASP A 25 0.82 24.11 8.16
C ASP A 25 2.21 23.60 8.60
N SER A 26 2.94 24.45 9.33
CA SER A 26 4.33 24.17 9.72
C SER A 26 4.45 22.91 10.57
N ARG A 27 3.38 22.54 11.29
CA ARG A 27 3.34 21.30 12.10
C ARG A 27 3.40 20.04 11.24
N ASN A 28 2.79 20.05 10.05
CA ASN A 28 2.85 18.88 9.18
C ASN A 28 4.26 18.72 8.57
N SER A 29 4.91 19.83 8.25
CA SER A 29 6.29 19.82 7.75
C SER A 29 7.29 19.23 8.74
N ASP A 30 7.15 19.51 10.04
CA ASP A 30 8.07 18.98 11.06
C ASP A 30 7.87 17.48 11.31
N ASN A 31 6.62 17.00 11.32
CA ASN A 31 6.32 15.56 11.38
C ASN A 31 6.92 14.81 10.19
N GLN A 32 6.70 15.31 8.97
CA GLN A 32 7.22 14.69 7.75
C GLN A 32 8.75 14.62 7.74
N LYS A 33 9.45 15.68 8.19
CA LYS A 33 10.92 15.66 8.33
C LYS A 33 11.39 14.62 9.34
N SER A 34 10.70 14.49 10.46
CA SER A 34 11.02 13.49 11.49
C SER A 34 10.84 12.06 10.97
N LEU A 35 9.72 11.80 10.28
CA LEU A 35 9.47 10.52 9.64
C LEU A 35 10.51 10.21 8.57
N ALA A 36 10.89 11.19 7.75
CA ALA A 36 11.92 11.03 6.73
C ALA A 36 13.28 10.68 7.33
N ALA A 37 13.69 11.39 8.38
CA ALA A 37 14.94 11.13 9.09
C ALA A 37 14.97 9.73 9.74
N THR A 38 13.82 9.24 10.21
CA THR A 38 13.71 7.94 10.89
C THR A 38 13.64 6.77 9.92
N THR A 39 12.89 6.93 8.83
CA THR A 39 12.56 5.82 7.90
C THR A 39 13.45 5.79 6.66
N GLY A 40 14.14 6.89 6.37
CA GLY A 40 14.87 7.09 5.11
C GLY A 40 13.96 7.31 3.89
N ILE A 41 12.65 7.49 4.09
CA ILE A 41 11.70 7.84 3.02
C ILE A 41 11.75 9.35 2.81
N ASP A 42 11.89 9.81 1.56
CA ASP A 42 12.01 11.24 1.27
C ASP A 42 10.76 12.03 1.68
N VAL A 43 10.94 13.25 2.19
CA VAL A 43 9.84 14.14 2.61
C VAL A 43 8.80 14.34 1.49
N VAL A 44 9.25 14.38 0.24
CA VAL A 44 8.38 14.49 -0.94
C VAL A 44 7.47 13.27 -1.09
N VAL A 45 7.99 12.06 -0.82
CA VAL A 45 7.22 10.81 -0.82
C VAL A 45 6.15 10.84 0.26
N ILE A 46 6.51 11.25 1.47
CA ILE A 46 5.57 11.34 2.58
C ILE A 46 4.46 12.34 2.25
N SER A 47 4.84 13.55 1.80
CA SER A 47 3.88 14.61 1.49
C SER A 47 2.92 14.23 0.35
N GLU A 48 3.39 13.58 -0.70
CA GLU A 48 2.52 13.18 -1.81
C GLU A 48 1.62 12.01 -1.40
N ALA A 49 2.12 11.06 -0.59
CA ALA A 49 1.31 9.99 -0.05
C ALA A 49 0.16 10.50 0.84
N GLU A 50 0.42 11.47 1.72
CA GLU A 50 -0.62 12.13 2.53
C GLU A 50 -1.65 12.86 1.65
N LYS A 51 -1.20 13.48 0.56
CA LYS A 51 -2.07 14.17 -0.40
C LYS A 51 -2.96 13.20 -1.19
N ILE A 52 -2.40 12.08 -1.67
CA ILE A 52 -3.13 11.04 -2.41
C ILE A 52 -4.17 10.36 -1.51
N THR A 53 -3.79 10.04 -0.27
CA THR A 53 -4.62 9.25 0.65
C THR A 53 -5.55 10.10 1.53
N HIS A 54 -5.30 11.41 1.61
CA HIS A 54 -5.91 12.31 2.58
C HIS A 54 -5.75 11.84 4.04
N ALA A 55 -4.67 11.12 4.33
CA ALA A 55 -4.35 10.59 5.66
C ALA A 55 -3.00 11.13 6.14
N THR A 56 -2.84 11.30 7.46
CA THR A 56 -1.56 11.67 8.07
C THR A 56 -0.66 10.45 8.20
N ALA A 57 0.57 10.57 7.75
CA ALA A 57 1.57 9.53 7.87
C ALA A 57 2.04 9.41 9.33
N THR A 58 2.22 8.19 9.77
CA THR A 58 2.78 7.84 11.08
C THR A 58 3.89 6.82 10.92
N LEU A 59 4.73 6.66 11.93
CA LEU A 59 5.77 5.63 11.90
C LEU A 59 5.14 4.23 11.91
N LEU A 60 5.59 3.37 11.01
CA LEU A 60 5.15 1.98 10.95
C LEU A 60 5.48 1.29 12.27
N HIS A 61 4.49 0.63 12.85
CA HIS A 61 4.67 -0.15 14.06
C HIS A 61 3.82 -1.42 14.02
N THR A 62 4.33 -2.46 14.67
CA THR A 62 3.60 -3.70 14.94
C THR A 62 3.46 -3.92 16.44
N LYS A 63 2.40 -4.62 16.84
CA LYS A 63 2.16 -5.07 18.20
C LYS A 63 2.45 -6.58 18.24
N LYS A 64 3.71 -6.96 18.43
CA LYS A 64 4.06 -8.37 18.62
C LYS A 64 3.78 -8.74 20.08
N PRO A 65 3.04 -9.82 20.39
CA PRO A 65 3.24 -10.49 21.67
C PRO A 65 4.62 -11.15 21.56
N LEU A 66 5.62 -10.57 22.24
CA LEU A 66 6.91 -11.24 22.36
C LEU A 66 6.64 -12.54 23.13
N ALA A 67 6.79 -13.68 22.47
CA ALA A 67 6.82 -14.96 23.16
C ALA A 67 7.89 -14.86 24.26
N ASP A 68 7.47 -15.13 25.50
CA ASP A 68 8.30 -15.32 26.70
C ASP A 68 8.83 -14.13 27.51
N THR A 69 8.29 -12.91 27.44
CA THR A 69 8.52 -11.95 28.55
C THR A 69 7.29 -11.19 29.02
N ILE A 70 6.95 -11.45 30.28
CA ILE A 70 6.04 -10.72 31.15
C ILE A 70 6.34 -9.21 31.03
N HIS A 71 5.34 -8.45 30.59
CA HIS A 71 5.30 -6.98 30.50
C HIS A 71 6.27 -6.31 29.50
N HIS A 72 5.83 -6.12 28.26
CA HIS A 72 5.81 -4.79 27.61
C HIS A 72 5.00 -4.83 26.29
N ASN A 73 3.80 -4.23 26.30
CA ASN A 73 2.99 -3.93 25.11
C ASN A 73 3.55 -2.74 24.29
N ALA A 74 4.87 -2.53 24.31
CA ALA A 74 5.48 -1.41 23.60
C ALA A 74 5.42 -1.66 22.08
N PRO A 75 5.08 -0.66 21.26
CA PRO A 75 5.09 -0.80 19.81
C PRO A 75 6.52 -1.06 19.33
N ILE A 76 6.68 -2.06 18.47
CA ILE A 76 7.94 -2.28 17.74
C ILE A 76 7.85 -1.46 16.47
N TYR A 77 8.77 -0.52 16.29
CA TYR A 77 8.83 0.31 15.09
C TYR A 77 9.60 -0.38 13.98
N LEU A 78 9.03 -0.38 12.78
CA LEU A 78 9.60 -0.97 11.57
C LEU A 78 9.99 0.15 10.59
N PRO A 79 10.94 -0.10 9.67
CA PRO A 79 11.32 0.87 8.67
C PRO A 79 10.17 1.12 7.68
N GLY A 80 9.45 2.21 7.85
CA GLY A 80 8.35 2.60 6.96
C GLY A 80 7.40 3.60 7.59
N ILE A 81 6.44 4.06 6.79
CA ILE A 81 5.32 4.88 7.26
C ILE A 81 4.00 4.13 7.10
N SER A 82 3.01 4.52 7.88
CA SER A 82 1.64 3.98 7.84
C SER A 82 0.62 5.10 7.69
N LEU A 83 -0.37 4.85 6.83
CA LEU A 83 -1.48 5.74 6.50
C LEU A 83 -2.78 4.98 6.77
N LEU A 84 -3.64 5.55 7.62
CA LEU A 84 -4.93 4.94 7.94
C LEU A 84 -6.00 5.48 7.00
N VAL A 85 -6.53 4.64 6.13
CA VAL A 85 -7.41 5.03 5.02
C VAL A 85 -8.74 4.30 5.08
N ASP A 86 -9.70 4.77 4.29
CA ASP A 86 -10.96 4.07 4.02
C ASP A 86 -10.69 2.72 3.35
N GLY A 87 -11.21 1.64 3.94
CA GLY A 87 -10.99 0.28 3.48
C GLY A 87 -11.53 0.01 2.08
N GLU A 88 -12.64 0.65 1.70
CA GLU A 88 -13.25 0.48 0.36
C GLU A 88 -12.37 1.03 -0.75
N LYS A 89 -11.56 2.05 -0.45
CA LYS A 89 -10.66 2.72 -1.41
C LYS A 89 -9.23 2.19 -1.37
N SER A 90 -8.91 1.36 -0.38
CA SER A 90 -7.53 0.94 -0.10
C SER A 90 -6.83 0.32 -1.31
N ALA A 91 -7.49 -0.59 -2.04
CA ALA A 91 -6.90 -1.23 -3.21
C ALA A 91 -6.62 -0.24 -4.37
N GLU A 92 -7.55 0.68 -4.64
CA GLU A 92 -7.35 1.74 -5.65
C GLU A 92 -6.21 2.69 -5.26
N LEU A 93 -6.10 3.00 -3.96
CA LEU A 93 -5.02 3.82 -3.43
C LEU A 93 -3.65 3.12 -3.57
N ILE A 94 -3.57 1.80 -3.41
CA ILE A 94 -2.33 1.05 -3.66
C ILE A 94 -1.88 1.22 -5.11
N ASP A 95 -2.79 1.15 -6.07
CA ASP A 95 -2.46 1.29 -7.49
C ASP A 95 -1.96 2.70 -7.82
N THR A 96 -2.65 3.70 -7.27
CA THR A 96 -2.30 5.11 -7.44
C THR A 96 -0.93 5.41 -6.81
N LEU A 97 -0.71 4.94 -5.58
CA LEU A 97 0.57 5.12 -4.88
C LEU A 97 1.70 4.41 -5.61
N ASN A 98 1.56 3.12 -5.93
CA ASN A 98 2.64 2.37 -6.56
C ASN A 98 2.99 2.87 -7.97
N SER A 99 2.01 3.35 -8.74
CA SER A 99 2.28 4.01 -10.03
C SER A 99 3.17 5.24 -9.87
N TRP A 100 3.02 5.99 -8.78
CA TRP A 100 3.85 7.16 -8.47
C TRP A 100 5.20 6.78 -7.83
N LEU A 101 5.20 5.80 -6.93
CA LEU A 101 6.37 5.37 -6.15
C LEU A 101 7.42 4.59 -6.96
N GLN A 102 7.07 4.07 -8.15
CA GLN A 102 7.99 3.32 -9.03
C GLN A 102 9.34 4.03 -9.24
N GLN A 103 9.36 5.36 -9.28
CA GLN A 103 10.58 6.16 -9.48
C GLN A 103 11.33 6.52 -8.19
N GLN A 104 10.77 6.19 -7.02
CA GLN A 104 11.24 6.65 -5.71
C GLN A 104 11.84 5.52 -4.86
N HIS A 105 12.04 4.33 -5.46
CA HIS A 105 12.50 3.12 -4.74
C HIS A 105 11.67 2.84 -3.47
N CYS A 106 10.36 3.05 -3.59
CA CYS A 106 9.40 2.83 -2.52
C CYS A 106 8.27 1.94 -3.03
N MET A 107 7.62 1.23 -2.12
CA MET A 107 6.46 0.40 -2.43
C MET A 107 5.39 0.58 -1.35
N ALA A 108 4.14 0.65 -1.80
CA ALA A 108 2.95 0.70 -0.97
C ALA A 108 2.24 -0.66 -0.97
N PHE A 109 1.72 -1.07 0.19
CA PHE A 109 0.91 -2.28 0.33
C PHE A 109 -0.02 -2.14 1.55
N ILE A 110 -1.12 -2.90 1.57
CA ILE A 110 -1.99 -2.99 2.75
C ILE A 110 -1.34 -3.93 3.77
N SER A 111 -1.09 -3.45 4.99
CA SER A 111 -0.39 -4.21 6.03
C SER A 111 -1.28 -4.62 7.21
N GLU A 112 -2.49 -4.09 7.31
CA GLU A 112 -3.47 -4.46 8.34
C GLU A 112 -4.86 -4.32 7.71
N ASP A 113 -5.56 -5.46 7.64
CA ASP A 113 -6.94 -5.58 7.17
C ASP A 113 -7.85 -6.16 8.24
N HIS A 114 -7.43 -6.09 9.51
CA HIS A 114 -8.38 -6.32 10.58
C HIS A 114 -9.47 -5.27 10.40
N TYR A 115 -10.70 -5.75 10.13
CA TYR A 115 -11.94 -4.98 10.25
C TYR A 115 -12.00 -4.45 11.69
N ARG A 116 -11.26 -3.38 11.95
CA ARG A 116 -11.59 -2.44 13.00
C ARG A 116 -13.03 -2.03 12.71
N GLY A 117 -13.84 -1.88 13.75
CA GLY A 117 -15.25 -1.47 13.58
C GLY A 117 -15.44 -0.11 12.88
N ASP A 118 -14.34 0.55 12.48
CA ASP A 118 -14.29 1.79 11.71
C ASP A 118 -14.08 1.57 10.18
N HIS A 119 -14.01 0.32 9.70
CA HIS A 119 -13.81 -0.04 8.29
C HIS A 119 -12.53 0.54 7.66
N LYS A 120 -11.54 0.90 8.47
CA LYS A 120 -10.27 1.45 7.98
C LYS A 120 -9.22 0.37 7.79
N LYS A 121 -8.38 0.56 6.78
CA LYS A 121 -7.19 -0.27 6.53
C LYS A 121 -5.93 0.55 6.68
N LYS A 122 -4.82 -0.13 7.00
CA LYS A 122 -3.50 0.49 7.06
C LYS A 122 -2.76 0.25 5.74
N ILE A 123 -2.50 1.32 5.00
CA ILE A 123 -1.54 1.31 3.89
C ILE A 123 -0.18 1.63 4.47
N THR A 124 0.81 0.82 4.13
CA THR A 124 2.20 0.99 4.54
C THR A 124 3.05 1.31 3.33
N ILE A 125 3.96 2.26 3.48
CA ILE A 125 4.98 2.59 2.47
C ILE A 125 6.35 2.31 3.06
N VAL A 126 7.16 1.57 2.32
CA VAL A 126 8.55 1.25 2.67
C VAL A 126 9.49 1.60 1.54
N ARG A 127 10.72 1.97 1.89
CA ARG A 127 11.80 2.15 0.93
C ARG A 127 12.42 0.79 0.62
N THR A 128 12.14 0.26 -0.56
CA THR A 128 12.76 -0.95 -1.08
C THR A 128 12.72 -0.98 -2.61
N ALA A 129 13.69 -1.67 -3.21
CA ALA A 129 13.68 -2.06 -4.61
C ALA A 129 13.27 -3.53 -4.81
N ASP A 130 13.24 -4.34 -3.73
CA ASP A 130 12.84 -5.74 -3.75
C ASP A 130 11.50 -5.90 -3.00
N LYS A 131 10.40 -6.18 -3.72
CA LYS A 131 9.08 -6.38 -3.10
C LYS A 131 9.07 -7.52 -2.08
N TYR A 132 10.00 -8.48 -2.17
CA TYR A 132 10.10 -9.56 -1.19
C TYR A 132 10.62 -9.10 0.18
N ASP A 133 11.22 -7.91 0.27
CA ASP A 133 11.52 -7.29 1.57
C ASP A 133 10.25 -7.00 2.36
N ILE A 134 9.11 -6.77 1.69
CA ILE A 134 7.82 -6.60 2.36
C ILE A 134 7.43 -7.90 3.08
N VAL A 135 7.57 -9.05 2.43
CA VAL A 135 7.26 -10.37 3.00
C VAL A 135 8.17 -10.69 4.19
N ARG A 136 9.47 -10.36 4.07
CA ARG A 136 10.43 -10.49 5.17
C ARG A 136 10.08 -9.59 6.34
N MET A 137 9.75 -8.33 6.06
CA MET A 137 9.42 -7.34 7.09
C MET A 137 8.14 -7.68 7.85
N GLN A 138 7.14 -8.26 7.17
CA GLN A 138 5.90 -8.71 7.81
C GLN A 138 6.04 -10.04 8.56
N GLU A 139 7.20 -10.71 8.46
CA GLU A 139 7.44 -12.04 9.02
C GLU A 139 6.33 -13.02 8.63
N THR A 140 5.88 -12.92 7.37
CA THR A 140 4.80 -13.71 6.77
C THR A 140 5.11 -15.20 6.93
N CYS A 141 4.41 -15.89 7.84
CA CYS A 141 4.72 -17.25 8.26
C CYS A 141 3.50 -17.91 8.90
N SER A 142 3.17 -19.13 8.45
CA SER A 142 2.20 -20.00 9.10
C SER A 142 2.76 -20.67 10.36
N GLU A 143 1.89 -21.06 11.28
CA GLU A 143 2.30 -21.89 12.44
C GLU A 143 2.72 -23.30 12.01
N VAL A 144 2.23 -23.76 10.86
CA VAL A 144 2.63 -25.00 10.21
C VAL A 144 3.81 -24.73 9.28
N ASP A 145 4.93 -25.44 9.41
CA ASP A 145 6.22 -25.19 8.71
C ASP A 145 6.17 -25.13 7.15
N SER A 146 5.03 -25.40 6.52
CA SER A 146 4.89 -25.47 5.07
C SER A 146 4.87 -24.10 4.36
N CYS A 147 4.51 -23.02 5.05
CA CYS A 147 4.43 -21.65 4.51
C CYS A 147 5.21 -20.63 5.36
N CYS A 148 6.48 -20.92 5.66
CA CYS A 148 7.41 -19.96 6.24
C CYS A 148 7.89 -18.92 5.21
N THR A 149 8.28 -17.73 5.68
CA THR A 149 8.68 -16.55 4.88
C THR A 149 9.57 -16.89 3.67
N ASP A 150 10.67 -17.62 3.89
CA ASP A 150 11.61 -17.94 2.82
C ASP A 150 11.04 -18.93 1.79
N SER A 151 10.29 -19.94 2.26
CA SER A 151 9.61 -20.91 1.38
C SER A 151 8.58 -20.21 0.50
N LEU A 152 7.78 -19.32 1.08
CA LEU A 152 6.79 -18.52 0.35
C LEU A 152 7.45 -17.61 -0.69
N ILE A 153 8.55 -16.93 -0.34
CA ILE A 153 9.31 -16.12 -1.30
C ILE A 153 9.82 -16.97 -2.47
N VAL A 154 10.33 -18.18 -2.21
CA VAL A 154 10.78 -19.09 -3.27
C VAL A 154 9.63 -19.46 -4.21
N ARG A 155 8.46 -19.83 -3.66
CA ARG A 155 7.29 -20.19 -4.47
C ARG A 155 6.75 -19.02 -5.28
N LEU A 156 6.66 -17.83 -4.67
CA LEU A 156 6.26 -16.62 -5.40
C LEU A 156 7.23 -16.29 -6.53
N LYS A 157 8.55 -16.43 -6.30
CA LYS A 157 9.56 -16.25 -7.35
C LYS A 157 9.43 -17.27 -8.48
N GLN A 158 9.01 -18.50 -8.18
CA GLN A 158 8.73 -19.50 -9.21
C GLN A 158 7.52 -19.12 -10.06
N LEU A 159 6.45 -18.62 -9.45
CA LEU A 159 5.30 -18.06 -10.19
C LEU A 159 5.73 -16.91 -11.11
N GLU A 160 6.61 -16.03 -10.61
CA GLU A 160 7.14 -14.89 -11.37
C GLU A 160 7.96 -15.25 -12.62
N LEU A 161 8.48 -16.48 -12.72
CA LEU A 161 9.15 -16.93 -13.94
C LEU A 161 8.19 -16.97 -15.14
N LYS A 162 6.89 -17.10 -14.90
CA LYS A 162 5.84 -17.11 -15.92
C LYS A 162 4.92 -15.91 -15.84
N TYR A 163 4.58 -15.48 -14.62
CA TYR A 163 3.59 -14.45 -14.35
C TYR A 163 4.15 -13.47 -13.33
N THR A 164 4.65 -12.32 -13.79
CA THR A 164 5.01 -11.23 -12.87
C THR A 164 3.82 -10.88 -12.00
N VAL A 165 4.03 -10.69 -10.69
CA VAL A 165 2.97 -10.38 -9.73
C VAL A 165 3.22 -9.07 -8.99
N ASP A 166 2.15 -8.32 -8.73
CA ASP A 166 2.17 -7.15 -7.86
C ASP A 166 1.62 -7.53 -6.48
N PHE A 167 2.22 -6.98 -5.41
CA PHE A 167 1.72 -7.15 -4.05
C PHE A 167 0.71 -6.06 -3.75
N ILE A 168 -0.52 -6.45 -3.44
CA ILE A 168 -1.58 -5.53 -3.02
C ILE A 168 -1.55 -5.39 -1.50
N ALA A 169 -1.42 -6.53 -0.82
CA ALA A 169 -1.49 -6.61 0.62
C ALA A 169 -0.56 -7.70 1.13
N VAL A 170 0.09 -7.45 2.26
CA VAL A 170 0.98 -8.42 2.92
C VAL A 170 0.89 -8.18 4.41
N ALA A 171 0.51 -9.22 5.13
CA ALA A 171 0.50 -9.28 6.58
C ALA A 171 1.24 -10.54 7.04
N ARG A 172 1.18 -10.81 8.34
CA ARG A 172 1.84 -11.97 8.95
C ARG A 172 1.16 -13.29 8.56
N ASP A 173 -0.16 -13.28 8.46
CA ASP A 173 -1.08 -14.42 8.33
C ASP A 173 -1.79 -14.48 6.97
N TRP A 174 -1.65 -13.45 6.14
CA TRP A 174 -2.24 -13.43 4.81
C TRP A 174 -1.50 -12.49 3.86
N MET A 175 -1.71 -12.67 2.56
CA MET A 175 -1.29 -11.74 1.52
C MET A 175 -2.23 -11.78 0.32
N ILE A 176 -2.28 -10.68 -0.42
CA ILE A 176 -3.02 -10.58 -1.68
C ILE A 176 -2.03 -10.16 -2.75
N VAL A 177 -1.98 -10.96 -3.82
CA VAL A 177 -1.20 -10.65 -5.01
C VAL A 177 -2.10 -10.64 -6.23
N ARG A 178 -1.63 -10.02 -7.31
CA ARG A 178 -2.29 -10.08 -8.62
C ARG A 178 -1.25 -10.17 -9.72
N PRO A 179 -1.59 -10.66 -10.92
CA PRO A 179 -0.66 -10.62 -12.03
C PRO A 179 -0.46 -9.18 -12.51
N HIS A 180 0.75 -8.89 -12.95
CA HIS A 180 1.08 -7.66 -13.66
C HIS A 180 0.74 -7.85 -15.14
N GLY A 181 -0.29 -7.13 -15.61
CA GLY A 181 -0.78 -7.23 -16.99
C GLY A 181 -1.86 -8.31 -17.17
N ASN A 182 -2.06 -8.73 -18.43
CA ASN A 182 -3.17 -9.60 -18.81
C ASN A 182 -2.75 -11.08 -18.82
N ILE A 183 -3.62 -11.94 -18.29
CA ILE A 183 -3.49 -13.41 -18.40
C ILE A 183 -4.20 -13.87 -19.67
N THR A 184 -3.48 -14.65 -20.50
CA THR A 184 -4.02 -15.23 -21.74
C THR A 184 -4.45 -16.69 -21.59
N ASP A 185 -3.84 -17.42 -20.65
CA ASP A 185 -4.13 -18.82 -20.34
C ASP A 185 -4.45 -18.94 -18.85
N TRP A 186 -5.75 -18.94 -18.53
CA TRP A 186 -6.25 -19.00 -17.16
C TRP A 186 -6.05 -20.37 -16.52
N HIS A 187 -6.07 -21.45 -17.30
CA HIS A 187 -5.81 -22.80 -16.80
C HIS A 187 -4.35 -22.99 -16.41
N ASP A 188 -3.41 -22.45 -17.19
CA ASP A 188 -2.00 -22.46 -16.80
C ASP A 188 -1.76 -21.58 -15.57
N TYR A 189 -2.36 -20.39 -15.51
CA TYR A 189 -2.26 -19.52 -14.34
C TYR A 189 -2.81 -20.18 -13.06
N ALA A 190 -3.95 -20.87 -13.16
CA ALA A 190 -4.51 -21.65 -12.05
C ALA A 190 -3.56 -22.76 -11.58
N ARG A 191 -2.99 -23.55 -12.52
CA ARG A 191 -2.01 -24.59 -12.18
C ARG A 191 -0.75 -24.04 -11.52
N GLU A 192 -0.22 -22.92 -12.00
CA GLU A 192 0.96 -22.29 -11.37
C GLU A 192 0.63 -21.69 -10.00
N THR A 193 -0.59 -21.14 -9.83
CA THR A 193 -1.07 -20.61 -8.55
C THR A 193 -1.14 -21.70 -7.48
N LEU A 194 -1.67 -22.89 -7.82
CA LEU A 194 -1.74 -24.04 -6.91
C LEU A 194 -0.37 -24.51 -6.41
N LYS A 195 0.70 -24.28 -7.17
CA LYS A 195 2.07 -24.59 -6.70
C LYS A 195 2.55 -23.63 -5.61
N VAL A 196 2.01 -22.42 -5.56
CA VAL A 196 2.35 -21.43 -4.52
C VAL A 196 1.62 -21.77 -3.23
N CYS A 197 0.31 -22.01 -3.34
CA CYS A 197 -0.55 -22.38 -2.24
C CYS A 197 -1.48 -23.49 -2.70
N PRO A 198 -1.15 -24.76 -2.42
CA PRO A 198 -2.06 -25.85 -2.72
C PRO A 198 -3.34 -25.66 -1.89
N LEU A 199 -4.48 -25.99 -2.50
CA LEU A 199 -5.71 -26.17 -1.73
C LEU A 199 -5.49 -27.30 -0.71
N SER A 200 -6.22 -27.28 0.41
CA SER A 200 -6.05 -28.29 1.45
C SER A 200 -6.19 -29.71 0.87
N GLU A 201 -5.59 -30.72 1.52
CA GLU A 201 -5.67 -32.12 1.06
C GLU A 201 -7.13 -32.64 0.95
N GLU A 202 -8.10 -31.92 1.53
CA GLU A 202 -9.52 -32.26 1.56
C GLU A 202 -10.33 -31.66 0.40
N GLU A 203 -9.78 -30.70 -0.34
CA GLU A 203 -10.42 -30.10 -1.51
C GLU A 203 -9.80 -30.63 -2.80
N PRO A 204 -10.53 -31.40 -3.64
CA PRO A 204 -10.00 -31.81 -4.92
C PRO A 204 -9.69 -30.57 -5.77
N GLU A 205 -8.48 -30.51 -6.33
CA GLU A 205 -8.04 -29.43 -7.24
C GLU A 205 -8.92 -29.36 -8.50
N ASP A 206 -10.03 -28.63 -8.43
CA ASP A 206 -10.82 -28.28 -9.61
C ASP A 206 -10.16 -27.08 -10.30
N ILE A 207 -9.18 -27.38 -11.14
CA ILE A 207 -8.46 -26.38 -11.94
C ILE A 207 -9.41 -25.55 -12.81
N GLU A 208 -10.52 -26.13 -13.28
CA GLU A 208 -11.50 -25.41 -14.10
C GLU A 208 -12.21 -24.35 -13.25
N ALA A 209 -12.73 -24.74 -12.08
CA ALA A 209 -13.38 -23.82 -11.16
C ALA A 209 -12.42 -22.72 -10.70
N LEU A 210 -11.16 -23.08 -10.40
CA LEU A 210 -10.14 -22.11 -10.02
C LEU A 210 -9.81 -21.14 -11.17
N ALA A 211 -9.67 -21.62 -12.40
CA ALA A 211 -9.40 -20.78 -13.56
C ALA A 211 -10.52 -19.76 -13.79
N VAL A 212 -11.79 -20.19 -13.68
CA VAL A 212 -12.96 -19.30 -13.77
C VAL A 212 -12.96 -18.26 -12.64
N SER A 213 -12.75 -18.70 -11.39
CA SER A 213 -12.70 -17.80 -10.24
C SER A 213 -11.58 -16.77 -10.36
N LEU A 214 -10.37 -17.20 -10.77
CA LEU A 214 -9.25 -16.30 -11.02
C LEU A 214 -9.58 -15.32 -12.15
N GLN A 215 -10.26 -15.75 -13.20
CA GLN A 215 -10.67 -14.84 -14.28
C GLN A 215 -11.63 -13.76 -13.79
N GLU A 216 -12.64 -14.13 -12.99
CA GLU A 216 -13.62 -13.20 -12.41
C GLU A 216 -12.95 -12.19 -11.47
N GLU A 217 -11.98 -12.65 -10.67
CA GLU A 217 -11.18 -11.83 -9.75
C GLU A 217 -9.98 -11.13 -10.42
N LYS A 218 -9.90 -11.17 -11.76
CA LYS A 218 -8.82 -10.55 -12.56
C LYS A 218 -7.42 -11.03 -12.15
N GLY A 219 -7.31 -12.30 -11.79
CA GLY A 219 -6.11 -13.00 -11.39
C GLY A 219 -5.66 -12.74 -9.96
N LYS A 220 -6.42 -11.97 -9.18
CA LYS A 220 -6.11 -11.72 -7.76
C LYS A 220 -6.14 -13.03 -6.98
N ILE A 221 -5.08 -13.29 -6.23
CA ILE A 221 -4.93 -14.46 -5.36
C ILE A 221 -4.89 -13.95 -3.93
N THR A 222 -5.76 -14.50 -3.09
CA THR A 222 -5.69 -14.33 -1.63
C THR A 222 -5.05 -15.57 -1.04
N LEU A 223 -3.93 -15.38 -0.36
CA LEU A 223 -3.23 -16.41 0.39
C LEU A 223 -3.47 -16.13 1.86
N TRP A 224 -3.96 -17.12 2.61
CA TRP A 224 -4.08 -17.04 4.06
C TRP A 224 -3.46 -18.30 4.66
N TRP A 225 -3.06 -18.21 5.91
CA TRP A 225 -2.64 -19.35 6.69
C TRP A 225 -2.97 -19.12 8.15
N GLU A 226 -3.16 -20.23 8.87
CA GLU A 226 -3.32 -20.24 10.32
C GLU A 226 -1.97 -20.13 11.04
#